data_AF-A0A838TKQ8-F1
#
_entry.id   AF-A0A838TKQ8-F1
#
_cell.length_a   1.000
_cell.length_b   1.000
_cell.length_c   1.000
_cell.angle_alpha   90.00
_cell.angle_beta   90.00
_cell.angle_gamma   90.00
#
_symmetry.space_group_name_H-M   'P 1'
#
loop_
_entity.id
_entity.type
_entity.pdbx_description
1 polymer ?
#
loop_
_entity_poly.entity_id
_entity_poly.type
_entity_poly.pdbx_seq_one_letter_code
_entity_poly.pdbx_strand_id
1 'polypeptide(L)'
;MADRKFTAMTLVGTLTWLGLKLLVVPLALPLSLLVMLLGFIPNLGPILAALPAVLIALSVRPMLALYVVMLYTVVQMLEGYVTTPMIQQRSIQMPPALLITAIVAAGLLSGFLGILLATPMTAVLLVFVQRFYFEDVLGDEPESRESRKE
;
A
#
# COMPACT_ATOMS: atom_id res chain seq x y z
N MET A 1 -14.53 0.65 -6.30
CA MET A 1 -13.11 0.72 -5.83
C MET A 1 -12.56 -0.66 -5.47
N ALA A 2 -13.35 -1.49 -4.79
CA ALA A 2 -12.99 -2.87 -4.46
C ALA A 2 -12.60 -3.72 -5.70
N ASP A 3 -13.35 -3.60 -6.79
CA ASP A 3 -13.13 -4.41 -8.00
C ASP A 3 -11.75 -4.16 -8.63
N ARG A 4 -11.34 -2.88 -8.74
CA ARG A 4 -10.03 -2.51 -9.32
C ARG A 4 -8.86 -2.94 -8.45
N LYS A 5 -9.00 -2.81 -7.13
CA LYS A 5 -7.95 -3.22 -6.19
C LYS A 5 -7.81 -4.74 -6.18
N PHE A 6 -8.91 -5.47 -6.22
CA PHE A 6 -8.89 -6.93 -6.34
C PHE A 6 -8.14 -7.37 -7.60
N THR A 7 -8.50 -6.86 -8.79
CA THR A 7 -7.82 -7.19 -10.05
C THR A 7 -6.31 -6.90 -9.99
N ALA A 8 -5.92 -5.77 -9.42
CA ALA A 8 -4.52 -5.40 -9.31
C ALA A 8 -3.74 -6.31 -8.35
N MET A 9 -4.33 -6.69 -7.21
CA MET A 9 -3.69 -7.61 -6.27
C MET A 9 -3.55 -9.01 -6.87
N THR A 10 -4.54 -9.48 -7.64
CA THR A 10 -4.43 -10.75 -8.37
C THR A 10 -3.30 -10.70 -9.40
N LEU A 11 -3.14 -9.58 -10.11
CA LEU A 11 -2.03 -9.38 -11.05
C LEU A 11 -0.66 -9.38 -10.34
N VAL A 12 -0.53 -8.67 -9.21
CA VAL A 12 0.70 -8.63 -8.42
C VAL A 12 1.05 -10.02 -7.85
N GLY A 13 0.05 -10.74 -7.31
CA GLY A 13 0.22 -12.10 -6.82
C GLY A 13 0.67 -13.08 -7.91
N THR A 14 0.03 -13.05 -9.08
CA THR A 14 0.38 -13.91 -10.22
C THR A 14 1.77 -13.59 -10.79
N LEU A 15 2.13 -12.32 -10.87
CA LEU A 15 3.47 -11.89 -11.28
C LEU A 15 4.54 -12.37 -10.30
N THR A 16 4.26 -12.26 -8.99
CA THR A 16 5.18 -12.72 -7.94
C THR A 16 5.31 -14.23 -7.95
N TRP A 17 4.22 -14.96 -8.17
CA TRP A 17 4.23 -16.41 -8.34
C TRP A 17 5.13 -16.85 -9.50
N LEU A 18 4.97 -16.22 -10.67
CA LEU A 18 5.81 -16.48 -11.84
C LEU A 18 7.29 -16.19 -11.54
N GLY A 19 7.59 -15.06 -10.92
CA GLY A 19 8.94 -14.68 -10.52
C GLY A 19 9.59 -15.68 -9.57
N LEU A 20 8.89 -16.07 -8.49
CA LEU A 20 9.38 -17.05 -7.52
C LEU A 20 9.54 -18.44 -8.14
N LYS A 21 8.63 -18.83 -9.05
CA LYS A 21 8.73 -20.11 -9.78
C LYS A 21 9.93 -20.13 -10.72
N LEU A 22 10.21 -19.04 -11.44
CA LEU A 22 11.40 -18.91 -12.29
C LEU A 22 12.70 -19.00 -11.49
N LEU A 23 12.70 -18.44 -10.27
CA LEU A 23 13.83 -18.51 -9.33
C LEU A 23 13.92 -19.86 -8.59
N VAL A 24 13.01 -20.80 -8.87
CA VAL A 24 12.95 -22.13 -8.24
C VAL A 24 12.89 -22.03 -6.70
N VAL A 25 12.20 -21.00 -6.20
CA VAL A 25 12.02 -20.78 -4.75
C VAL A 25 10.98 -21.79 -4.25
N PRO A 26 11.28 -22.58 -3.20
CA PRO A 26 10.27 -23.45 -2.61
C PRO A 26 9.12 -22.61 -2.04
N LEU A 27 7.92 -23.18 -1.99
CA LEU A 27 6.74 -22.46 -1.47
C LEU A 27 6.35 -21.22 -2.29
N ALA A 28 6.75 -21.12 -3.57
CA ALA A 28 6.37 -20.02 -4.46
C ALA A 28 4.85 -19.72 -4.46
N LEU A 29 4.02 -20.77 -4.46
CA LEU A 29 2.56 -20.66 -4.49
C LEU A 29 1.99 -20.05 -3.20
N PRO A 30 2.21 -20.61 -1.99
CA PRO A 30 1.73 -19.99 -0.76
C PRO A 30 2.35 -18.61 -0.49
N LEU A 31 3.62 -18.36 -0.85
CA LEU A 31 4.23 -17.02 -0.70
C LEU A 31 3.56 -15.99 -1.60
N SER A 32 3.27 -16.34 -2.86
CA SER A 32 2.56 -15.44 -3.78
C SER A 32 1.11 -15.18 -3.37
N LEU A 33 0.46 -16.18 -2.77
CA LEU A 33 -0.88 -16.03 -2.21
C LEU A 33 -0.84 -15.08 -1.01
N LEU A 34 0.17 -15.21 -0.15
CA LEU A 34 0.40 -14.29 0.95
C LEU A 34 0.59 -12.86 0.42
N VAL A 35 1.41 -12.65 -0.61
CA VAL A 35 1.54 -11.34 -1.27
C VAL A 35 0.19 -10.81 -1.76
N MET A 36 -0.61 -11.64 -2.41
CA MET A 36 -1.94 -11.25 -2.91
C MET A 36 -2.88 -10.82 -1.78
N LEU A 37 -2.88 -11.53 -0.64
CA LEU A 37 -3.70 -11.19 0.52
C LEU A 37 -3.20 -9.94 1.25
N LEU A 38 -1.88 -9.82 1.40
CA LEU A 38 -1.27 -8.74 2.18
C LEU A 38 -1.18 -7.43 1.40
N GLY A 39 -1.14 -7.48 0.06
CA GLY A 39 -1.09 -6.30 -0.81
C GLY A 39 -2.27 -5.33 -0.65
N PHE A 40 -3.33 -5.72 0.07
CA PHE A 40 -4.40 -4.79 0.44
C PHE A 40 -3.95 -3.71 1.43
N ILE A 41 -2.89 -3.95 2.21
CA ILE A 41 -2.36 -3.01 3.20
C ILE A 41 -1.09 -2.36 2.65
N PRO A 42 -1.13 -1.06 2.28
CA PRO A 42 0.03 -0.37 1.74
C PRO A 42 1.22 -0.41 2.70
N ASN A 43 2.44 -0.55 2.16
CA ASN A 43 3.72 -0.64 2.86
C ASN A 43 3.89 -1.89 3.76
N LEU A 44 2.90 -2.21 4.60
CA LEU A 44 2.91 -3.39 5.46
C LEU A 44 2.93 -4.69 4.66
N GLY A 45 2.04 -4.78 3.67
CA GLY A 45 1.81 -6.02 2.95
C GLY A 45 3.06 -6.56 2.26
N PRO A 46 3.74 -5.74 1.44
CA PRO A 46 4.98 -6.14 0.79
C PRO A 46 6.11 -6.48 1.76
N ILE A 47 6.28 -5.74 2.86
CA ILE A 47 7.34 -6.00 3.85
C ILE A 47 7.12 -7.33 4.54
N LEU A 48 5.91 -7.56 5.04
CA LEU A 48 5.54 -8.80 5.72
C LEU A 48 5.54 -10.00 4.77
N ALA A 49 5.27 -9.80 3.48
CA ALA A 49 5.30 -10.86 2.49
C ALA A 49 6.70 -11.18 1.96
N ALA A 50 7.57 -10.17 1.84
CA ALA A 50 8.96 -10.35 1.44
C ALA A 50 9.77 -11.07 2.51
N LEU A 51 9.51 -10.79 3.79
CA LEU A 51 10.28 -11.36 4.90
C LEU A 51 10.37 -12.90 4.88
N PRO A 52 9.26 -13.67 4.89
CA PRO A 52 9.32 -15.13 4.83
C PRO A 52 9.91 -15.63 3.50
N ALA A 53 9.63 -14.95 2.38
CA ALA A 53 10.16 -15.35 1.07
C ALA A 53 11.69 -15.24 1.02
N VAL A 54 12.24 -14.15 1.54
CA VAL A 54 13.68 -13.91 1.61
C VAL A 54 14.34 -14.88 2.59
N LEU A 55 13.73 -15.15 3.75
CA LEU A 55 14.25 -16.12 4.73
C LEU A 55 14.31 -17.53 4.14
N ILE A 56 13.25 -17.99 3.48
CA ILE A 56 13.20 -19.28 2.81
C ILE A 56 14.25 -19.37 1.70
N ALA A 57 14.38 -18.31 0.90
CA ALA A 57 15.38 -18.23 -0.15
C ALA A 57 16.82 -18.28 0.40
N LEU A 58 17.06 -17.61 1.53
CA LEU A 58 18.35 -17.59 2.22
C LEU A 58 18.72 -18.98 2.75
N SER A 59 17.74 -19.75 3.24
CA SER A 59 17.94 -21.14 3.65
C SER A 59 18.34 -22.06 2.49
N VAL A 60 17.97 -21.72 1.26
CA VAL A 60 18.39 -22.47 0.07
C VAL A 60 19.79 -22.06 -0.36
N ARG A 61 19.98 -20.79 -0.75
CA ARG A 61 21.28 -20.22 -1.16
C ARG A 61 21.30 -18.70 -0.97
N PRO A 62 22.39 -18.10 -0.45
CA PRO A 62 22.49 -16.64 -0.28
C PRO A 62 22.26 -15.83 -1.56
N MET A 63 22.76 -16.32 -2.70
CA MET A 63 22.56 -15.65 -4.00
C MET A 63 21.08 -15.63 -4.42
N LEU A 64 20.33 -16.68 -4.07
CA LEU A 64 18.90 -16.79 -4.38
C LEU A 64 18.08 -15.80 -3.54
N ALA A 65 18.46 -15.56 -2.29
CA ALA A 65 17.85 -14.50 -1.48
C ALA A 65 18.02 -13.12 -2.11
N LEU A 66 19.19 -12.82 -2.68
CA LEU A 66 19.42 -11.55 -3.38
C LEU A 66 18.49 -11.39 -4.59
N TYR A 67 18.31 -12.44 -5.39
CA TYR A 67 17.36 -12.41 -6.50
C TYR A 67 15.91 -12.27 -6.06
N VAL A 68 15.52 -12.88 -4.94
CA VAL A 68 14.17 -12.69 -4.37
C VAL A 68 13.97 -11.26 -3.88
N VAL A 69 14.95 -10.64 -3.21
CA VAL A 69 14.88 -9.21 -2.83
C VAL A 69 14.72 -8.33 -4.08
N MET A 70 15.48 -8.60 -5.13
CA MET A 70 15.38 -7.89 -6.41
C MET A 70 13.99 -8.06 -7.04
N LEU A 71 13.46 -9.29 -7.06
CA LEU A 71 12.12 -9.58 -7.56
C LEU A 71 11.06 -8.74 -6.81
N TYR A 72 11.07 -8.78 -5.48
CA TYR A 72 10.11 -8.03 -4.66
C TYR A 72 10.25 -6.53 -4.85
N THR A 73 11.46 -6.02 -5.06
CA THR A 73 11.69 -4.59 -5.36
C THR A 73 11.07 -4.19 -6.70
N VAL A 74 11.23 -5.02 -7.74
CA VAL A 74 10.59 -4.78 -9.04
C VAL A 74 9.07 -4.82 -8.93
N VAL A 75 8.52 -5.80 -8.20
CA VAL A 75 7.08 -5.88 -7.95
C VAL A 75 6.59 -4.64 -7.19
N GLN A 76 7.34 -4.19 -6.18
CA GLN A 76 7.02 -2.98 -5.41
C GLN A 76 7.02 -1.72 -6.28
N MET A 77 7.96 -1.61 -7.22
CA MET A 77 7.99 -0.50 -8.17
C MET A 77 6.78 -0.52 -9.09
N LEU A 78 6.40 -1.69 -9.63
CA LEU A 78 5.19 -1.82 -10.43
C LEU A 78 3.95 -1.44 -9.62
N GLU A 79 3.90 -1.86 -8.35
CA GLU A 79 2.81 -1.50 -7.47
C GLU A 79 2.76 0.03 -7.20
N GLY A 80 3.90 0.64 -6.91
CA GLY A 80 4.02 2.07 -6.61
C GLY A 80 3.72 2.98 -7.80
N TYR A 81 4.24 2.65 -8.98
CA TYR A 81 4.15 3.52 -10.16
C TYR A 81 2.95 3.25 -11.06
N VAL A 82 2.39 2.03 -11.04
CA VAL A 82 1.28 1.65 -11.94
C VAL A 82 0.03 1.35 -11.13
N THR A 83 0.11 0.41 -10.19
CA THR A 83 -1.08 -0.06 -9.44
C THR A 83 -1.67 1.02 -8.54
N THR A 84 -0.81 1.73 -7.81
CA THR A 84 -1.20 2.78 -6.86
C THR A 84 -1.98 3.91 -7.55
N PRO A 85 -1.47 4.56 -8.62
CA PRO A 85 -2.23 5.61 -9.30
C PRO A 85 -3.52 5.07 -9.97
N MET A 86 -3.52 3.85 -10.51
CA MET A 86 -4.74 3.26 -11.07
C MET A 86 -5.86 3.06 -10.04
N ILE A 87 -5.51 2.71 -8.80
CA ILE A 87 -6.48 2.52 -7.71
C ILE A 87 -6.88 3.86 -7.07
N GLN A 88 -5.92 4.76 -6.87
CA GLN A 88 -6.10 6.02 -6.10
C GLN A 88 -6.65 7.19 -6.91
N GLN A 89 -7.05 6.96 -8.17
CA GLN A 89 -7.43 7.96 -9.17
C GLN A 89 -8.45 9.05 -8.76
N ARG A 90 -9.15 8.97 -7.61
CA ARG A 90 -10.17 9.96 -7.21
C ARG A 90 -10.37 10.22 -5.71
N SER A 91 -9.54 9.71 -4.80
CA SER A 91 -9.88 9.83 -3.38
C SER A 91 -8.74 10.31 -2.52
N ILE A 92 -9.01 11.45 -1.89
CA ILE A 92 -8.27 12.10 -0.81
C ILE A 92 -6.95 12.69 -1.30
N GLN A 93 -6.98 13.98 -1.61
CA GLN A 93 -5.79 14.81 -1.73
C GLN A 93 -5.17 14.94 -0.33
N MET A 94 -4.46 13.91 0.15
CA MET A 94 -3.66 14.05 1.36
C MET A 94 -2.52 15.00 1.05
N PRO A 95 -2.39 16.14 1.75
CA PRO A 95 -1.25 17.02 1.56
C PRO A 95 0.03 16.24 1.85
N PRO A 96 1.02 16.19 0.93
CA PRO A 96 2.25 15.45 1.13
C PRO A 96 2.99 15.83 2.42
N ALA A 97 2.91 17.12 2.79
CA ALA A 97 3.44 17.64 4.04
C ALA A 97 2.87 16.92 5.27
N LEU A 98 1.55 16.67 5.30
CA LEU A 98 0.88 16.01 6.42
C LEU A 98 1.30 14.55 6.57
N LEU A 99 1.51 13.85 5.44
CA LEU A 99 2.07 12.50 5.43
C LEU A 99 3.50 12.46 5.97
N ILE A 100 4.36 13.39 5.53
CA ILE A 100 5.76 13.46 5.99
C ILE A 100 5.79 13.75 7.51
N THR A 101 5.01 14.72 7.98
CA THR A 101 4.92 15.04 9.40
C THR A 101 4.44 13.84 10.22
N ALA A 102 3.42 13.12 9.73
CA ALA A 102 2.92 11.93 10.40
C ALA A 102 3.94 10.78 10.42
N ILE A 103 4.71 10.57 9.34
CA ILE A 103 5.79 9.57 9.30
C ILE A 103 6.86 9.90 10.33
N VAL A 104 7.32 11.15 10.40
CA VAL A 104 8.33 11.59 11.37
C VAL A 104 7.80 11.44 12.79
N ALA A 105 6.58 11.90 13.06
CA ALA A 105 5.96 11.80 14.38
C ALA A 105 5.77 10.34 14.81
N ALA A 106 5.20 9.49 13.95
CA ALA A 106 5.01 8.08 14.23
C ALA A 106 6.34 7.34 14.44
N GLY A 107 7.36 7.69 13.65
CA GLY A 107 8.72 7.18 13.80
C GLY A 107 9.37 7.56 15.12
N LEU A 108 9.13 8.77 15.63
CA LEU A 108 9.61 9.18 16.95
C LEU A 108 8.87 8.46 18.10
N LEU A 109 7.57 8.19 17.93
CA LEU A 109 6.73 7.58 18.97
C LEU A 109 6.92 6.06 19.10
N SER A 110 7.08 5.37 17.97
CA SER A 110 7.08 3.89 17.93
C SER A 110 8.15 3.28 17.02
N GLY A 111 9.11 4.10 16.59
CA GLY A 111 10.24 3.65 15.77
C GLY A 111 9.80 3.14 14.40
N PHE A 112 10.39 2.03 13.98
CA PHE A 112 10.15 1.42 12.67
C PHE A 112 8.67 1.05 12.44
N LEU A 113 7.99 0.52 13.47
CA LEU A 113 6.58 0.15 13.37
C LEU A 113 5.68 1.37 13.12
N GLY A 114 6.02 2.52 13.71
CA GLY A 114 5.31 3.77 13.47
C GLY A 114 5.43 4.27 12.05
N ILE A 115 6.64 4.24 11.50
CA ILE A 115 6.89 4.61 10.09
C ILE A 115 6.07 3.71 9.16
N LEU A 116 6.03 2.42 9.44
CA LEU A 116 5.33 1.42 8.63
C LEU A 116 3.81 1.63 8.62
N LEU A 117 3.25 2.03 9.77
CA LEU A 117 1.81 2.27 9.96
C LEU A 117 1.38 3.71 9.67
N ALA A 118 2.33 4.65 9.48
CA ALA A 118 2.03 6.06 9.34
C ALA A 118 1.01 6.31 8.22
N THR A 119 1.25 5.78 7.01
CA THR A 119 0.38 6.02 5.85
C THR A 119 -1.09 5.62 6.07
N PRO A 120 -1.42 4.36 6.46
CA PRO A 120 -2.81 4.00 6.72
C PRO A 120 -3.40 4.74 7.93
N MET A 121 -2.62 4.98 8.99
CA MET A 121 -3.10 5.72 10.16
C MET A 121 -3.45 7.17 9.82
N THR A 122 -2.60 7.85 9.06
CA THR A 122 -2.86 9.20 8.57
C THR A 122 -4.11 9.26 7.71
N ALA A 123 -4.30 8.28 6.82
CA ALA A 123 -5.49 8.20 6.00
C ALA A 123 -6.77 8.09 6.84
N VAL A 124 -6.77 7.19 7.84
CA VAL A 124 -7.91 7.01 8.76
C VAL A 124 -8.16 8.27 9.57
N LEU A 125 -7.11 8.89 10.12
CA LEU A 125 -7.21 10.12 10.92
C LEU A 125 -7.81 11.26 10.09
N LEU A 126 -7.35 11.42 8.84
CA LEU A 126 -7.82 12.47 7.95
C LEU A 126 -9.29 12.26 7.57
N VAL A 127 -9.70 11.03 7.25
CA VAL A 127 -11.10 10.69 7.00
C VAL A 127 -11.96 10.94 8.24
N PHE A 128 -11.46 10.58 9.42
CA PHE A 128 -12.14 10.81 10.68
C PHE A 128 -12.38 12.30 10.92
N VAL A 129 -11.35 13.13 10.76
CA VAL A 129 -11.46 14.59 10.93
C VAL A 129 -12.40 15.20 9.88
N GLN A 130 -12.27 14.83 8.60
CA GLN A 130 -13.16 15.34 7.56
C GLN A 130 -14.63 15.01 7.85
N ARG A 131 -14.90 13.78 8.27
CA ARG A 131 -16.28 13.31 8.44
C ARG A 131 -16.93 13.76 9.75
N PHE A 132 -16.21 13.73 10.87
CA PHE A 132 -16.75 14.09 12.18
C PHE A 132 -16.59 15.57 12.54
N TYR A 133 -15.57 16.26 12.00
CA TYR A 133 -15.30 17.65 12.37
C TYR A 133 -15.82 18.65 11.33
N PHE A 134 -15.71 18.36 10.03
CA PHE A 134 -16.15 19.29 8.99
C PHE A 134 -17.61 19.07 8.58
N GLU A 135 -18.04 17.82 8.35
CA GLU A 135 -19.41 17.55 7.89
C GLU A 135 -20.48 17.67 8.99
N ASP A 136 -20.18 17.31 10.25
CA ASP A 136 -21.15 17.41 11.35
C ASP A 136 -21.19 18.80 12.04
N VAL A 137 -20.10 19.57 12.03
CA VAL A 137 -20.01 20.86 12.76
C VAL A 137 -20.14 22.07 11.85
N LEU A 138 -19.66 22.01 10.61
CA LEU A 138 -19.66 23.17 9.71
C LEU A 138 -20.89 23.21 8.78
N GLY A 139 -21.59 22.09 8.57
CA GLY A 139 -22.87 22.09 7.88
C GLY A 139 -22.89 22.93 6.60
N ASP A 140 -21.84 22.84 5.78
CA ASP A 140 -21.83 23.51 4.48
C ASP A 140 -22.87 22.80 3.59
N GLU A 141 -24.14 23.19 3.74
CA GLU A 141 -25.02 23.27 2.59
C GLU A 141 -24.23 24.04 1.53
N PRO A 142 -23.97 23.47 0.35
CA PRO A 142 -23.28 24.19 -0.70
C PRO A 142 -24.16 25.39 -1.05
N GLU A 143 -23.73 26.55 -0.55
CA GLU A 143 -24.30 27.86 -0.82
C GLU A 143 -24.57 27.94 -2.33
N SER A 144 -25.87 27.99 -2.64
CA SER A 144 -26.41 28.88 -3.64
C SER A 144 -25.53 29.05 -4.88
N ARG A 145 -25.73 28.16 -5.84
CA ARG A 145 -25.69 28.53 -7.27
C ARG A 145 -26.78 29.59 -7.54
N GLU A 146 -26.65 30.77 -6.96
CA GLU A 146 -27.49 31.91 -7.27
C GLU A 146 -26.81 32.73 -8.39
N SER A 147 -27.62 33.19 -9.33
CA SER A 147 -27.36 34.36 -10.20
C SER A 147 -26.47 34.24 -11.45
N ARG A 148 -26.33 33.08 -12.09
CA ARG A 148 -25.81 33.07 -13.48
C ARG A 148 -26.57 32.14 -14.41
N LYS A 149 -27.81 32.52 -14.68
CA LYS A 149 -28.43 32.55 -16.02
C LYS A 149 -29.86 33.04 -15.84
N GLU A 150 -29.96 34.35 -15.60
CA GLU A 150 -30.94 35.13 -16.36
C GLU A 150 -30.72 34.93 -17.86
#